data_AF-A0A7X5SCS5-F1
#
_entry.id   AF-A0A7X5SCS5-F1
#
_cell.length_a   1.000
_cell.length_b   1.000
_cell.length_c   1.000
_cell.angle_alpha   90.00
_cell.angle_beta   90.00
_cell.angle_gamma   90.00
#
_symmetry.space_group_name_H-M   'P 1'
#
loop_
_entity.id
_entity.type
_entity.pdbx_description
1 polymer ?
#
loop_
_entity_poly.entity_id
_entity_poly.type
_entity_poly.pdbx_seq_one_letter_code
_entity_poly.pdbx_strand_id
1 'polypeptide(L)' 'SLAAARIGIASLPQRWGSTSVIVVGIAGVVGVLVAMLAMGQGFQATLNSTGDDTTAIVLRGGSQAETNSVITRDLVPL' A
#
# COMPACT_ATOMS: atom_id res chain seq x y z
N SER A 1 -12.55 -22.26 -32.67
CA SER A 1 -12.54 -21.46 -31.41
C SER A 1 -12.72 -19.97 -31.65
N LEU A 2 -11.94 -19.32 -32.53
CA LEU A 2 -12.06 -17.88 -32.85
C LEU A 2 -13.47 -17.43 -33.27
N ALA A 3 -14.21 -18.28 -34.00
CA ALA A 3 -15.56 -17.98 -34.47
C ALA A 3 -16.63 -17.89 -33.35
N ALA A 4 -16.42 -18.60 -32.24
CA ALA A 4 -17.31 -18.52 -31.07
C ALA A 4 -17.00 -17.29 -30.21
N ALA A 5 -15.70 -16.96 -30.05
CA ALA A 5 -15.26 -15.77 -29.33
C ALA A 5 -15.78 -14.47 -29.98
N ARG A 6 -15.74 -14.36 -31.32
CA ARG A 6 -16.25 -13.18 -32.04
C ARG A 6 -17.76 -12.94 -31.85
N ILE A 7 -18.57 -14.01 -31.75
CA ILE A 7 -20.02 -13.90 -31.53
C ILE A 7 -20.28 -13.43 -30.09
N GLY A 8 -19.55 -13.98 -29.13
CA GLY A 8 -19.59 -13.52 -27.74
C GLY A 8 -19.25 -12.03 -27.61
N ILE A 9 -18.13 -11.61 -28.18
CA ILE A 9 -17.68 -10.20 -28.16
C ILE A 9 -18.67 -9.28 -28.89
N ALA A 10 -19.22 -9.69 -30.03
CA ALA A 10 -20.20 -8.91 -30.78
C ALA A 10 -21.55 -8.76 -30.07
N SER A 11 -21.89 -9.68 -29.15
CA SER A 11 -23.12 -9.62 -28.36
C SER A 11 -23.03 -8.70 -27.12
N LEU A 12 -21.82 -8.41 -26.63
CA LEU A 12 -21.57 -7.51 -25.50
C LEU A 12 -22.07 -6.06 -25.72
N PRO A 13 -21.85 -5.44 -26.90
CA PRO A 13 -22.41 -4.12 -27.20
C PRO A 13 -23.90 -4.14 -27.52
N GLN A 14 -24.60 -5.27 -27.51
CA GLN A 14 -26.05 -5.27 -27.74
C GLN A 14 -26.84 -4.88 -26.47
N ARG A 15 -26.16 -4.80 -25.32
CA ARG A 15 -26.74 -4.53 -23.99
C ARG A 15 -25.81 -3.66 -23.11
N TRP A 16 -25.44 -2.48 -23.63
CA TRP A 16 -24.48 -1.53 -23.04
C TRP A 16 -24.63 -1.35 -21.52
N GLY A 17 -25.86 -1.14 -21.03
CA GLY A 17 -26.10 -0.94 -19.59
C GLY A 17 -25.64 -2.09 -18.71
N SER A 18 -25.98 -3.33 -19.06
CA SER A 18 -25.58 -4.51 -18.27
C SER A 18 -24.07 -4.81 -18.37
N THR A 19 -23.48 -4.59 -19.55
CA THR A 19 -22.04 -4.82 -19.77
C THR A 19 -21.21 -3.81 -18.97
N SER A 20 -21.61 -2.54 -18.94
CA SER A 20 -20.92 -1.49 -18.18
C SER A 20 -20.91 -1.75 -16.68
N VAL A 21 -22.04 -2.21 -16.10
CA VAL A 21 -22.11 -2.53 -14.66
C VAL A 21 -21.12 -3.62 -14.27
N ILE A 22 -21.00 -4.66 -15.10
CA ILE A 22 -20.05 -5.77 -14.85
C ILE A 22 -18.61 -5.23 -14.85
N VAL A 23 -18.26 -4.40 -15.84
CA VAL A 23 -16.92 -3.81 -15.94
C VAL A 23 -16.61 -2.93 -14.73
N VAL A 24 -17.54 -2.07 -14.32
CA VAL A 24 -17.37 -1.21 -13.15
C VAL A 24 -17.26 -2.03 -11.86
N GLY A 25 -18.04 -3.10 -11.73
CA GLY A 25 -17.96 -4.01 -10.57
C GLY A 25 -16.59 -4.67 -10.45
N ILE A 26 -16.06 -5.21 -11.56
CA ILE A 26 -14.72 -5.81 -11.59
C ILE A 26 -13.64 -4.76 -11.29
N ALA A 27 -13.74 -3.58 -11.91
CA ALA A 27 -12.80 -2.49 -11.70
C ALA A 27 -12.77 -2.03 -10.23
N GLY A 28 -13.94 -1.96 -9.58
CA GLY A 28 -14.04 -1.62 -8.16
C GLY A 28 -13.30 -2.60 -7.27
N VAL A 29 -13.52 -3.91 -7.48
CA VAL A 29 -12.84 -4.96 -6.69
C VAL A 29 -11.34 -4.94 -6.94
N VAL A 30 -10.90 -4.92 -8.20
CA VAL A 30 -9.47 -4.84 -8.56
C VAL A 30 -8.81 -3.61 -7.94
N GLY A 31 -9.48 -2.46 -7.95
CA GLY A 31 -8.97 -1.24 -7.30
C GLY A 31 -8.71 -1.41 -5.81
N VAL A 32 -9.60 -2.09 -5.09
CA VAL A 32 -9.42 -2.38 -3.65
C VAL A 32 -8.23 -3.31 -3.43
N LEU A 33 -8.13 -4.41 -4.20
CA LEU A 33 -7.02 -5.35 -4.10
C LEU A 33 -5.67 -4.67 -4.39
N VAL A 34 -5.61 -3.83 -5.43
CA VAL A 34 -4.40 -3.08 -5.79
C VAL A 34 -4.02 -2.09 -4.69
N ALA A 35 -4.99 -1.37 -4.10
CA ALA A 35 -4.72 -0.45 -3.01
C ALA A 35 -4.14 -1.16 -1.78
N MET A 36 -4.72 -2.30 -1.38
CA MET A 36 -4.20 -3.09 -0.27
C MET A 36 -2.80 -3.65 -0.54
N LEU A 37 -2.54 -4.13 -1.77
CA LEU A 37 -1.22 -4.59 -2.17
C LEU A 37 -0.19 -3.45 -2.10
N ALA A 38 -0.56 -2.26 -2.58
CA ALA A 38 0.27 -1.06 -2.51
C ALA A 38 0.56 -0.64 -1.06
N MET A 39 -0.42 -0.73 -0.15
CA MET A 39 -0.21 -0.48 1.29
C MET A 39 0.78 -1.48 1.89
N GLY A 40 0.66 -2.77 1.54
CA GLY A 40 1.60 -3.80 1.99
C GLY A 40 3.03 -3.56 1.49
N GLN A 41 3.18 -3.19 0.21
CA GLN A 41 4.48 -2.83 -0.37
C GLN A 41 5.04 -1.54 0.23
N GLY A 42 4.20 -0.53 0.46
CA GLY A 42 4.60 0.70 1.14
C GLY A 42 5.06 0.45 2.57
N PHE A 43 4.37 -0.43 3.30
CA PHE A 43 4.78 -0.84 4.64
C PHE A 43 6.12 -1.60 4.63
N GLN A 44 6.31 -2.52 3.69
CA GLN A 44 7.58 -3.21 3.52
C GLN A 44 8.71 -2.27 3.11
N ALA A 45 8.44 -1.29 2.24
CA ALA A 45 9.39 -0.25 1.87
C ALA A 45 9.78 0.61 3.08
N THR A 46 8.83 1.01 3.92
CA THR A 46 9.10 1.72 5.16
C THR A 46 9.94 0.88 6.11
N LEU A 47 9.61 -0.40 6.33
CA LEU A 47 10.42 -1.28 7.20
C LEU A 47 11.85 -1.45 6.67
N ASN A 48 12.01 -1.63 5.35
CA ASN A 48 13.34 -1.69 4.73
C ASN A 48 14.09 -0.34 4.87
N SER A 49 13.37 0.78 4.83
CA SER A 49 13.96 2.13 4.97
C SER A 49 14.21 2.53 6.44
N THR A 50 13.50 1.94 7.41
CA THR A 50 13.77 2.10 8.86
C THR A 50 15.01 1.30 9.29
N GLY A 51 15.53 0.43 8.43
CA GLY A 51 16.84 -0.20 8.54
C GLY A 51 17.92 0.51 7.70
N ASP A 52 17.91 1.84 7.66
CA ASP A 52 18.99 2.60 7.04
C ASP A 52 20.20 2.64 8.00
N ASP A 53 21.37 2.19 7.52
CA ASP A 53 22.67 2.22 8.23
C ASP A 53 23.05 3.63 8.73
N THR A 54 22.33 4.67 8.29
CA THR A 54 22.53 6.07 8.68
C THR A 54 21.61 6.57 9.80
N THR A 55 20.62 5.78 10.24
CA THR A 55 19.67 6.17 11.30
C THR A 55 20.10 5.64 12.66
N ALA A 56 20.82 6.47 13.43
CA ALA A 56 21.19 6.15 14.81
C ALA A 56 20.10 6.57 15.80
N ILE A 57 19.45 5.60 16.45
CA ILE A 57 18.52 5.85 17.55
C ILE A 57 19.33 6.00 18.85
N VAL A 58 19.55 7.25 19.30
CA VAL A 58 20.24 7.53 20.57
C VAL A 58 19.21 7.61 21.71
N LEU A 59 19.18 6.58 22.54
CA LEU A 59 18.39 6.56 23.77
C LEU A 59 19.21 7.08 24.95
N ARG A 60 18.59 7.87 25.83
CA ARG A 60 19.20 8.28 27.11
C ARG A 60 19.54 7.03 27.94
N GLY A 61 20.72 6.96 28.54
CA GLY A 61 21.11 5.86 29.43
C GLY A 61 20.06 5.60 30.52
N GLY A 62 19.39 4.44 30.44
CA GLY A 62 18.29 4.04 31.33
C GLY A 62 16.87 4.12 30.74
N SER A 63 16.69 4.51 29.48
CA SER A 63 15.37 4.53 28.82
C SER A 63 15.04 3.20 28.13
N GLN A 64 13.98 2.52 28.59
CA GLN A 64 13.51 1.23 28.03
C GLN A 64 12.62 1.39 26.78
N ALA A 65 12.20 2.61 26.42
CA ALA A 65 11.33 2.88 25.27
C ALA A 65 11.54 4.31 24.73
N GLU A 66 11.35 4.52 23.43
CA GLU A 66 11.45 5.85 22.78
C GLU A 66 10.51 6.88 23.40
N THR A 67 9.31 6.45 23.83
CA THR A 67 8.31 7.31 24.50
C THR A 67 8.83 7.94 25.79
N ASN A 68 9.79 7.29 26.46
CA ASN A 68 10.40 7.80 27.68
C ASN A 68 11.74 8.51 27.43
N SER A 69 12.14 8.61 26.16
CA SER A 69 13.38 9.26 25.73
C SER A 69 13.14 10.73 25.38
N VAL A 70 12.88 11.54 26.41
CA VAL A 70 13.00 13.00 26.29
C VAL A 70 14.49 13.33 26.48
N ILE A 71 15.13 14.13 25.63
CA ILE A 71 16.49 14.68 25.85
C ILE A 71 16.32 16.19 26.07
N THR A 72 16.51 16.65 27.30
CA THR A 72 16.47 18.08 27.67
C THR A 72 17.88 18.68 27.53
N ARG A 73 17.96 19.93 27.07
CA ARG A 73 19.22 20.68 26.80
C ARG A 73 20.23 20.65 27.96
N ASP A 74 19.77 20.51 29.19
CA ASP A 74 20.60 20.42 30.41
C ASP A 74 21.43 19.13 30.57
N LEU A 75 21.23 18.12 29.72
CA LEU A 75 21.95 16.84 29.80
C LEU A 75 23.08 16.70 28.79
N VAL A 76 23.31 17.71 27.96
CA VAL A 76 24.46 17.77 27.07
C VAL A 76 25.53 18.58 27.79
N PRO A 77 26.59 17.95 28.33
CA PRO A 77 27.74 18.69 28.82
C PRO A 77 28.40 19.35 27.61
N LEU A 78 28.45 20.68 27.64
CA LEU A 78 29.32 21.51 26.81
C LEU A 78 30.79 21.15 27.02
#